data_AF-A0AAJ1V3Z7-F1
#
_entry.id   AF-A0AAJ1V3Z7-F1
#
_cell.length_a   1.000
_cell.length_b   1.000
_cell.length_c   1.000
_cell.angle_alpha   90.00
_cell.angle_beta   90.00
_cell.angle_gamma   90.00
#
_symmetry.space_group_name_H-M   'P 1'
#
loop_
_entity.id
_entity.type
_entity.pdbx_description
1 polymer ?
#
loop_
_entity_poly.entity_id
_entity_poly.type
_entity_poly.pdbx_seq_one_letter_code
_entity_poly.pdbx_strand_id
1 'polypeptide(L)'
;MLMYCRELLTQLERSFFRYISLRRMQRTKQGGFTLVELMVVVAVIAILAAIAMPQFMSAADKAKNAKQVADMQIIRNATQLYMIDKSLDTPPTVEKLYQEGYLTEHVKTTKGKEYVITYEQVAGNAGKSVVVTAPET
;
A
#
# COMPACT_ATOMS: atom_id res chain seq x y z
N MET A 1 24.60 0.15 -0.03
CA MET A 1 24.43 -0.94 0.97
C MET A 1 23.40 -1.99 0.54
N LEU A 2 22.22 -1.62 0.01
CA LEU A 2 21.21 -2.58 -0.48
C LEU A 2 21.63 -3.44 -1.70
N MET A 3 22.66 -3.03 -2.45
CA MET A 3 23.14 -3.71 -3.66
C MET A 3 23.97 -4.97 -3.35
N TYR A 4 24.87 -4.90 -2.35
CA TYR A 4 25.65 -6.06 -1.89
C TYR A 4 24.77 -7.15 -1.25
N CYS A 5 23.64 -6.78 -0.65
CA CYS A 5 22.70 -7.74 -0.05
C CYS A 5 21.95 -8.55 -1.12
N ARG A 6 21.60 -7.94 -2.26
CA ARG A 6 21.01 -8.65 -3.42
C ARG A 6 21.99 -9.64 -4.07
N GLU A 7 23.27 -9.30 -4.09
CA GLU A 7 24.31 -10.10 -4.74
C GLU A 7 24.70 -11.33 -3.90
N LEU A 8 24.69 -11.20 -2.57
CA LEU A 8 24.84 -12.33 -1.64
C LEU A 8 23.61 -13.25 -1.61
N LEU A 9 22.39 -12.69 -1.73
CA LEU A 9 21.16 -13.51 -1.78
C LEU A 9 21.09 -14.39 -3.05
N THR A 10 21.48 -13.83 -4.19
CA THR A 10 21.46 -14.55 -5.48
C THR A 10 22.54 -15.61 -5.61
N GLN A 11 23.69 -15.46 -4.92
CA GLN A 11 24.72 -16.49 -4.82
C GLN A 11 24.24 -17.71 -4.02
N LEU A 12 23.42 -17.49 -2.98
CA LEU A 12 22.87 -18.55 -2.16
C LEU A 12 21.87 -19.42 -2.95
N GLU A 13 21.00 -18.80 -3.76
CA GLU A 13 20.04 -19.51 -4.61
C GLU A 13 20.71 -20.41 -5.66
N ARG A 14 21.79 -19.94 -6.29
CA ARG A 14 22.53 -20.73 -7.30
C ARG A 14 23.17 -21.98 -6.71
N SER A 15 23.66 -21.89 -5.47
CA SER A 15 24.31 -23.00 -4.77
C SER A 15 23.30 -24.05 -4.33
N PHE A 16 22.13 -23.60 -3.85
CA PHE A 16 21.05 -24.46 -3.40
C PHE A 16 20.39 -25.23 -4.56
N PHE A 17 20.16 -24.56 -5.69
CA PHE A 17 19.59 -25.20 -6.89
C PHE A 17 20.54 -26.26 -7.49
N ARG A 18 21.86 -26.01 -7.44
CA ARG A 18 22.87 -26.98 -7.85
C ARG A 18 22.86 -28.21 -6.92
N TYR A 19 22.70 -28.02 -5.61
CA TYR A 19 22.65 -29.11 -4.64
C TYR A 19 21.45 -30.04 -4.85
N ILE A 20 20.26 -29.50 -5.15
CA ILE A 20 19.05 -30.30 -5.43
C ILE A 20 19.19 -31.07 -6.75
N SER A 21 19.73 -30.43 -7.80
CA SER A 21 19.90 -31.04 -9.13
C SER A 21 20.91 -32.20 -9.12
N LEU A 22 21.94 -32.13 -8.27
CA LEU A 22 23.02 -33.14 -8.20
C LEU A 22 22.61 -34.47 -7.54
N ARG A 23 21.45 -34.56 -6.86
CA ARG A 23 21.00 -35.81 -6.22
C ARG A 23 20.22 -36.77 -7.12
N ARG A 24 20.10 -36.49 -8.42
CA ARG A 24 19.37 -37.37 -9.36
C ARG A 24 20.31 -38.30 -10.14
N MET A 25 21.07 -39.13 -9.44
CA MET A 25 21.65 -40.35 -10.03
C MET A 25 21.20 -41.59 -9.25
N GLN A 26 20.30 -42.34 -9.90
CA GLN A 26 19.89 -43.71 -9.66
C GLN A 26 19.13 -44.01 -8.34
N ARG A 27 17.83 -44.32 -8.44
CA ARG A 27 17.25 -45.63 -8.05
C ARG A 27 15.76 -45.71 -8.43
N THR A 28 15.33 -46.95 -8.62
CA THR A 28 14.14 -47.44 -9.31
C THR A 28 12.81 -47.19 -8.62
N LYS A 29 11.76 -47.16 -9.44
CA LYS A 29 10.33 -46.98 -9.18
C LYS A 29 9.78 -47.71 -7.94
N GLN A 30 9.58 -46.98 -6.83
CA GLN A 30 8.51 -47.21 -5.86
C GLN A 30 8.04 -45.83 -5.36
N GLY A 31 6.75 -45.52 -5.54
CA GLY A 31 6.16 -44.20 -5.33
C GLY A 31 5.70 -43.99 -3.90
N GLY A 32 6.43 -43.17 -3.16
CA GLY A 32 6.04 -42.66 -1.85
C GLY A 32 6.48 -41.20 -1.73
N PHE A 33 5.63 -40.37 -1.12
CA PHE A 33 5.93 -38.97 -0.80
C PHE A 33 7.13 -38.94 0.14
N THR A 34 8.31 -38.56 -0.34
CA THR A 34 9.50 -38.56 0.52
C THR A 34 9.50 -37.30 1.39
N LEU A 35 10.00 -37.39 2.64
CA LEU A 35 10.23 -36.19 3.46
C LEU A 35 11.13 -35.17 2.75
N VAL A 36 12.05 -35.67 1.91
CA VAL A 36 12.93 -34.85 1.06
C VAL A 36 12.15 -34.06 0.01
N GLU A 37 11.11 -34.65 -0.57
CA GLU A 37 10.24 -34.01 -1.55
C GLU A 37 9.47 -32.83 -0.93
N LEU A 38 8.92 -33.03 0.27
CA LEU A 38 8.28 -31.95 1.03
C LEU A 38 9.28 -30.87 1.45
N MET A 39 10.49 -31.26 1.88
CA MET A 39 11.52 -30.31 2.32
C MET A 39 11.98 -29.37 1.21
N VAL A 40 12.14 -29.87 -0.02
CA VAL A 40 12.49 -29.03 -1.16
C VAL A 40 11.37 -28.03 -1.49
N VAL A 41 10.10 -28.45 -1.38
CA VAL A 41 8.95 -27.57 -1.66
C VAL A 41 8.91 -26.39 -0.68
N VAL A 42 9.00 -26.64 0.63
CA VAL A 42 8.98 -25.55 1.62
C VAL A 42 10.22 -24.65 1.52
N ALA A 43 11.37 -25.19 1.13
CA ALA A 43 12.57 -24.41 0.87
C ALA A 43 12.38 -23.44 -0.30
N VAL A 44 11.79 -23.89 -1.41
CA VAL A 44 11.51 -23.02 -2.57
C VAL A 44 10.45 -21.96 -2.22
N ILE A 45 9.38 -22.32 -1.48
CA ILE A 45 8.37 -21.36 -1.04
C ILE A 45 8.98 -20.28 -0.13
N ALA A 46 9.87 -20.66 0.80
CA ALA A 46 10.52 -19.69 1.68
C ALA A 46 11.38 -18.68 0.92
N ILE A 47 12.10 -19.13 -0.12
CA ILE A 47 12.91 -18.27 -0.98
C ILE A 47 12.03 -17.29 -1.77
N LEU A 48 10.97 -17.79 -2.42
CA LEU A 48 10.02 -16.94 -3.16
C LEU A 48 9.34 -15.93 -2.24
N ALA A 49 8.92 -16.35 -1.04
CA ALA A 49 8.31 -15.47 -0.05
C ALA A 49 9.28 -14.38 0.44
N ALA A 50 10.57 -14.70 0.63
CA ALA A 50 11.58 -13.74 1.06
C ALA A 50 11.79 -12.60 0.04
N ILE A 51 11.68 -12.89 -1.27
CA ILE A 51 11.77 -11.87 -2.32
C ILE A 51 10.43 -11.12 -2.48
N ALA A 52 9.30 -11.83 -2.43
CA ALA A 52 7.99 -11.24 -2.67
C ALA A 52 7.52 -10.32 -1.54
N MET A 53 7.80 -10.68 -0.28
CA MET A 53 7.33 -9.95 0.90
C MET A 53 7.79 -8.47 0.96
N PRO A 54 9.07 -8.11 0.80
CA PRO A 54 9.48 -6.71 0.83
C PRO A 54 8.90 -5.90 -0.35
N GLN A 55 8.77 -6.52 -1.53
CA GLN A 55 8.15 -5.87 -2.69
C GLN A 55 6.66 -5.62 -2.43
N PHE A 56 5.95 -6.60 -1.86
CA PHE A 56 4.54 -6.47 -1.52
C PHE A 56 4.29 -5.37 -0.49
N MET A 57 5.13 -5.29 0.55
CA MET A 57 5.04 -4.22 1.55
C MET A 57 5.18 -2.83 0.90
N SER A 58 6.21 -2.64 0.06
CA SER A 58 6.41 -1.36 -0.64
C SER A 58 5.24 -1.02 -1.58
N ALA A 59 4.69 -2.01 -2.29
CA ALA A 59 3.52 -1.82 -3.15
C ALA A 59 2.26 -1.46 -2.34
N ALA A 60 2.05 -2.11 -1.20
CA ALA A 60 0.94 -1.82 -0.29
C ALA A 60 1.04 -0.40 0.28
N ASP A 61 2.23 0.05 0.68
CA ASP A 61 2.43 1.41 1.18
C ASP A 61 2.21 2.47 0.09
N LYS A 62 2.67 2.21 -1.14
CA LYS A 62 2.37 3.07 -2.30
C LYS A 62 0.87 3.15 -2.58
N ALA A 63 0.15 2.02 -2.50
CA ALA A 63 -1.29 1.99 -2.69
C ALA A 63 -2.03 2.79 -1.60
N LYS A 64 -1.59 2.69 -0.34
CA LYS A 64 -2.14 3.49 0.77
C LYS A 64 -1.93 4.98 0.54
N ASN A 65 -0.73 5.39 0.14
CA ASN A 65 -0.43 6.80 -0.15
C ASN A 65 -1.25 7.31 -1.34
N ALA A 66 -1.35 6.53 -2.41
CA ALA A 66 -2.17 6.87 -3.58
C ALA A 66 -3.65 7.02 -3.22
N LYS A 67 -4.18 6.11 -2.39
CA LYS A 67 -5.55 6.21 -1.87
C LYS A 67 -5.74 7.49 -1.06
N GLN A 68 -4.82 7.80 -0.12
CA GLN A 68 -4.92 9.03 0.67
C GLN A 68 -4.95 10.28 -0.21
N VAL A 69 -4.13 10.34 -1.26
CA VAL A 69 -4.12 11.46 -2.21
C VAL A 69 -5.45 11.56 -2.96
N ALA A 70 -6.00 10.45 -3.44
CA ALA A 70 -7.29 10.42 -4.11
C ALA A 70 -8.43 10.86 -3.17
N ASP A 71 -8.46 10.33 -1.94
CA ASP A 71 -9.43 10.69 -0.90
C ASP A 71 -9.39 12.20 -0.60
N MET A 72 -8.21 12.78 -0.45
CA MET A 72 -8.04 14.23 -0.25
C MET A 72 -8.59 15.05 -1.43
N GLN A 73 -8.39 14.59 -2.67
CA GLN A 73 -8.93 15.29 -3.85
C GLN A 73 -10.46 15.24 -3.91
N ILE A 74 -11.06 14.08 -3.60
CA ILE A 74 -12.51 13.91 -3.54
C ILE A 74 -13.11 14.85 -2.48
N ILE A 75 -12.52 14.90 -1.29
CA ILE A 75 -12.96 15.77 -0.19
C ILE A 75 -12.80 17.25 -0.56
N ARG A 76 -11.68 17.65 -1.19
CA ARG A 76 -11.49 19.04 -1.66
C ARG A 76 -12.60 19.45 -2.62
N ASN A 77 -12.87 18.62 -3.62
CA ASN A 77 -13.90 18.92 -4.63
C ASN A 77 -15.29 18.99 -4.00
N ALA A 78 -15.64 18.03 -3.14
CA ALA A 78 -16.91 18.02 -2.41
C ALA A 78 -17.08 19.27 -1.52
N THR A 79 -15.99 19.68 -0.85
CA THR A 79 -15.96 20.88 -0.02
C THR A 79 -16.22 22.14 -0.85
N GLN A 80 -15.53 22.27 -1.99
CA GLN A 80 -15.70 23.41 -2.89
C GLN A 80 -17.13 23.49 -3.44
N LEU A 81 -17.71 22.35 -3.86
CA LEU A 81 -19.08 22.28 -4.33
C LEU A 81 -20.08 22.71 -3.25
N TYR A 82 -19.93 22.20 -2.03
CA TYR A 82 -20.78 22.55 -0.90
C TYR A 82 -20.72 24.06 -0.58
N MET A 83 -19.52 24.64 -0.59
CA MET A 83 -19.35 26.06 -0.32
C MET A 83 -20.00 26.95 -1.39
N ILE A 84 -19.89 26.55 -2.66
CA ILE A 84 -20.52 27.26 -3.78
C ILE A 84 -22.05 27.19 -3.66
N ASP A 85 -22.61 26.00 -3.39
CA ASP A 85 -24.06 25.80 -3.28
C ASP A 85 -24.66 26.59 -2.10
N LYS A 86 -24.01 26.52 -0.93
CA LYS A 86 -24.51 27.17 0.29
C LYS A 86 -24.06 28.61 0.46
N SER A 87 -23.21 29.13 -0.43
CA SER A 87 -22.55 30.44 -0.30
C SER A 87 -21.89 30.63 1.08
N LEU A 88 -21.27 29.57 1.61
CA LEU A 88 -20.62 29.57 2.91
C LEU A 88 -19.12 29.81 2.78
N ASP A 89 -18.58 30.62 3.69
CA ASP A 89 -17.18 31.03 3.71
C ASP A 89 -16.35 30.24 4.76
N THR A 90 -16.98 29.25 5.39
CA THR A 90 -16.42 28.33 6.39
C THR A 90 -16.42 26.89 5.88
N PRO A 91 -15.37 26.10 6.18
CA PRO A 91 -15.27 24.75 5.64
C PRO A 91 -16.17 23.81 6.46
N PRO A 92 -17.05 23.01 5.83
CA PRO A 92 -17.79 21.98 6.53
C PRO A 92 -16.84 20.88 7.03
N THR A 93 -17.27 20.17 8.08
CA THR A 93 -16.65 18.91 8.49
C THR A 93 -16.94 17.81 7.47
N VAL A 94 -16.06 16.81 7.33
CA VAL A 94 -16.27 15.67 6.42
C VAL A 94 -17.59 14.92 6.69
N GLU A 95 -18.05 14.88 7.94
CA GLU A 95 -19.35 14.29 8.32
C GLU A 95 -20.52 15.06 7.69
N LYS A 96 -20.45 16.39 7.65
CA LYS A 96 -21.51 17.22 7.05
C LYS A 96 -21.60 17.00 5.54
N LEU A 97 -20.45 16.86 4.87
CA LEU A 97 -20.41 16.56 3.43
C LEU A 97 -21.03 15.18 3.11
N TYR A 98 -20.84 14.19 3.98
CA TYR A 98 -21.50 12.90 3.85
C TYR A 98 -23.02 12.98 4.07
N GLN A 99 -23.44 13.65 5.15
CA GLN A 99 -24.87 13.78 5.49
C GLN A 99 -25.66 14.57 4.44
N GLU A 100 -25.04 15.56 3.81
CA GLU A 100 -25.66 16.36 2.76
C GLU A 100 -25.48 15.77 1.35
N GLY A 101 -24.89 14.57 1.23
CA GLY A 101 -24.81 13.82 -0.03
C GLY A 101 -23.73 14.29 -1.01
N TYR A 102 -22.82 15.16 -0.57
CA TYR A 102 -21.67 15.61 -1.38
C TYR A 102 -20.53 14.59 -1.41
N LEU A 103 -20.52 13.63 -0.46
CA LEU A 103 -19.64 12.48 -0.46
C LEU A 103 -20.46 11.19 -0.50
N THR A 104 -20.18 10.32 -1.47
CA THR A 104 -20.87 9.03 -1.65
C THR A 104 -20.49 8.00 -0.58
N GLU A 105 -19.31 8.14 0.02
CA GLU A 105 -18.77 7.22 1.01
C GLU A 105 -18.22 8.01 2.21
N HIS A 106 -18.32 7.42 3.40
CA HIS A 106 -17.64 7.94 4.57
C HIS A 106 -16.14 7.70 4.43
N VAL A 107 -15.43 8.67 3.87
CA VAL A 107 -14.00 8.58 3.62
C VAL A 107 -13.25 8.60 4.95
N LYS A 108 -12.86 7.42 5.44
CA LYS A 108 -12.03 7.23 6.63
C LYS A 108 -10.63 6.82 6.23
N THR A 109 -9.63 7.32 6.94
CA THR A 109 -8.26 6.83 6.75
C THR A 109 -8.12 5.37 7.20
N THR A 110 -7.02 4.72 6.83
CA THR A 110 -6.70 3.32 7.14
C THR A 110 -6.69 3.00 8.66
N LYS A 111 -6.68 4.02 9.53
CA LYS A 111 -6.75 3.91 11.00
C LYS A 111 -8.07 4.41 11.61
N GLY A 112 -9.12 4.63 10.81
CA GLY A 112 -10.42 5.09 11.30
C GLY A 112 -10.47 6.56 11.79
N LYS A 113 -9.39 7.33 11.60
CA LYS A 113 -9.37 8.78 11.83
C LYS A 113 -9.92 9.53 10.60
N GLU A 114 -10.65 10.60 10.86
CA GLU A 114 -11.26 11.46 9.84
C GLU A 114 -10.27 12.50 9.29
N TYR A 115 -10.47 12.90 8.03
CA TYR A 115 -9.67 13.94 7.38
C TYR A 115 -10.06 15.31 7.92
N VAL A 116 -9.06 16.13 8.26
CA VAL A 116 -9.29 17.49 8.74
C VAL A 116 -9.21 18.44 7.56
N ILE A 117 -10.27 19.22 7.33
CA ILE A 117 -10.33 20.25 6.30
C ILE A 117 -9.95 21.59 6.95
N THR A 118 -8.85 22.19 6.51
CA THR A 118 -8.41 23.53 6.92
C THR A 118 -8.31 24.46 5.72
N TYR A 119 -8.23 25.77 5.97
CA TYR A 119 -7.86 26.73 4.93
C TYR A 119 -6.41 27.14 5.10
N GLU A 120 -5.71 27.18 3.98
CA GLU A 120 -4.46 27.92 3.88
C GLU A 120 -4.66 29.06 2.88
N GLN A 121 -4.27 30.26 3.29
CA GLN A 121 -4.27 31.42 2.41
C GLN A 121 -3.15 31.24 1.40
N VAL A 122 -3.47 31.25 0.11
CA VAL A 122 -2.44 31.20 -0.93
C VAL A 122 -1.68 32.51 -0.88
N ALA A 123 -0.42 32.48 -0.44
CA ALA A 123 0.42 33.66 -0.32
C ALA A 123 0.39 34.48 -1.62
N GLY A 124 -0.16 35.70 -1.55
CA GLY A 124 -0.22 36.63 -2.68
C GLY A 124 -1.56 36.71 -3.44
N ASN A 125 -2.59 35.95 -3.07
CA ASN A 125 -3.96 36.12 -3.58
C ASN A 125 -4.98 36.04 -2.44
N ALA A 126 -6.04 36.86 -2.47
CA ALA A 126 -7.11 36.87 -1.46
C ALA A 126 -8.00 35.61 -1.48
N GLY A 127 -7.64 34.59 -2.26
CA GLY A 127 -8.36 33.32 -2.38
C GLY A 127 -7.93 32.34 -1.30
N LYS A 128 -8.91 31.86 -0.51
CA LYS A 128 -8.73 30.78 0.46
C LYS A 128 -8.65 29.44 -0.29
N SER A 129 -7.58 28.67 -0.10
CA SER A 129 -7.47 27.32 -0.66
C SER A 129 -7.88 26.26 0.37
N VAL A 130 -8.71 25.30 -0.04
CA VAL A 130 -9.12 24.16 0.79
C VAL A 130 -7.95 23.19 0.91
N VAL A 131 -7.37 23.11 2.10
CA VAL A 131 -6.30 22.17 2.44
C VAL A 131 -6.90 21.02 3.24
N VAL A 132 -6.94 19.83 2.63
CA VAL A 132 -7.31 18.61 3.33
C VAL A 132 -6.03 18.00 3.89
N THR A 133 -5.94 17.90 5.21
CA THR A 133 -4.83 17.30 5.93
C THR A 133 -5.26 15.94 6.45
N ALA A 134 -4.50 14.90 6.09
CA ALA A 134 -4.69 13.58 6.66
C ALA A 134 -4.32 13.62 8.16
N PRO A 135 -5.14 13.01 9.04
CA PRO A 135 -4.80 12.93 10.46
C PRO A 135 -3.50 12.14 10.62
N GLU A 136 -2.60 12.62 11.47
CA GLU A 136 -1.30 12.00 11.66
C GLU A 136 -1.46 10.51 12.01
N THR A 137 -0.77 9.66 11.25
CA THR A 137 -0.86 8.19 11.38
C THR A 137 -0.36 7.72 12.73
#